data_AF-A0A936TID5-F1
#
_entry.id   AF-A0A936TID5-F1
#
_cell.length_a   1.000
_cell.length_b   1.000
_cell.length_c   1.000
_cell.angle_alpha   90.00
_cell.angle_beta   90.00
_cell.angle_gamma   90.00
#
_symmetry.space_group_name_H-M   'P 1'
#
loop_
_entity.id
_entity.type
_entity.pdbx_description
1 polymer ?
#
loop_
_entity_poly.entity_id
_entity_poly.type
_entity_poly.pdbx_seq_one_letter_code
_entity_poly.pdbx_strand_id
1 'polypeptide(L)'
;MSEVAQLQLIALSIVGIGILILLFIKAVFIRVTGFVAIVLGLFALMSLAVPQLASLPPAEEKIDIASIKTPTDIAAIGQTVFFSKGQCALCHSIGPSESARCPDLKGIGAKLSKDFLYESLTDPQAFVYQDYRHGGVPKEYPATMPAIDRDPIGLSKSEVLAVIAFLQQMSGEPISVTTSELEVPGQASTAPATAAESAPLAMAQAH
;
A
#
# COMPACT_ATOMS: atom_id res chain seq x y z
N MET A 1 84.43 0.84 5.18
CA MET A 1 83.46 0.11 6.03
C MET A 1 83.80 -1.36 5.91
N SER A 2 83.90 -2.11 7.01
CA SER A 2 84.09 -3.57 6.92
C SER A 2 82.80 -4.22 6.38
N GLU A 3 82.94 -5.35 5.70
CA GLU A 3 81.79 -6.12 5.17
C GLU A 3 80.79 -6.48 6.28
N VAL A 4 81.30 -6.76 7.48
CA VAL A 4 80.50 -6.99 8.69
C VAL A 4 79.64 -5.78 9.06
N ALA A 5 80.19 -4.56 9.00
CA ALA A 5 79.44 -3.35 9.28
C ALA A 5 78.36 -3.07 8.22
N GLN A 6 78.62 -3.42 6.95
CA GLN A 6 77.61 -3.33 5.89
C GLN A 6 76.46 -4.33 6.11
N LEU A 7 76.77 -5.57 6.48
CA LEU A 7 75.76 -6.58 6.80
C LEU A 7 74.92 -6.20 8.02
N GLN A 8 75.54 -5.61 9.05
CA GLN A 8 74.82 -5.10 10.23
C GLN A 8 73.88 -3.95 9.87
N LEU A 9 74.34 -2.98 9.05
CA LEU A 9 73.49 -1.88 8.59
C LEU A 9 72.30 -2.37 7.75
N ILE A 10 72.50 -3.35 6.87
CA ILE A 10 71.42 -3.97 6.10
C ILE A 10 70.43 -4.67 7.03
N ALA A 11 70.92 -5.46 8.01
CA ALA A 11 70.06 -6.14 8.96
C ALA A 11 69.22 -5.16 9.81
N LEU A 12 69.84 -4.10 10.35
CA LEU A 12 69.12 -3.06 11.09
C LEU A 12 68.09 -2.33 10.20
N SER A 13 68.41 -2.08 8.93
CA SER A 13 67.49 -1.44 7.98
C SER A 13 66.27 -2.32 7.70
N ILE A 14 66.47 -3.62 7.49
CA ILE A 14 65.36 -4.57 7.26
C ILE A 14 64.46 -4.65 8.50
N VAL A 15 65.05 -4.76 9.69
CA VAL A 15 64.29 -4.80 10.95
C VAL A 15 63.53 -3.50 11.18
N GLY A 16 64.17 -2.34 10.95
CA GLY A 16 63.55 -1.03 11.08
C GLY A 16 62.37 -0.83 10.12
N ILE A 17 62.52 -1.24 8.85
CA ILE A 17 61.46 -1.19 7.85
C ILE A 17 60.30 -2.11 8.24
N GLY A 18 60.59 -3.32 8.73
CA GLY A 18 59.56 -4.25 9.21
C GLY A 18 58.73 -3.67 10.35
N ILE A 19 59.38 -3.04 11.34
CA ILE A 19 58.69 -2.39 12.46
C ILE A 19 57.82 -1.22 11.97
N LEU A 20 58.32 -0.38 11.06
CA LEU A 20 57.56 0.74 10.50
C LEU A 20 56.32 0.27 9.71
N ILE A 21 56.45 -0.80 8.92
CA ILE A 21 55.32 -1.40 8.19
C ILE A 21 54.27 -1.92 9.17
N LEU A 22 54.67 -2.64 10.23
CA LEU A 22 53.75 -3.14 11.24
C LEU A 22 53.03 -2.00 11.99
N LEU A 23 53.73 -0.91 12.32
CA LEU A 23 53.13 0.27 12.94
C LEU A 23 52.17 0.99 11.99
N PHE A 24 52.51 1.09 10.70
CA PHE A 24 51.62 1.67 9.68
C PHE A 24 50.35 0.84 9.51
N ILE A 25 50.46 -0.49 9.39
CA ILE A 25 49.30 -1.40 9.29
C ILE A 25 48.43 -1.29 10.53
N LYS A 26 49.02 -1.28 11.74
CA LYS A 26 48.28 -1.14 13.00
C LYS A 26 47.53 0.20 13.08
N ALA A 27 48.14 1.29 12.62
CA ALA A 27 47.50 2.60 12.58
C ALA A 27 46.35 2.66 11.56
N VAL A 28 46.50 2.06 10.38
CA VAL A 28 45.44 1.97 9.36
C VAL A 28 44.29 1.09 9.85
N PHE A 29 44.59 -0.06 10.45
CA PHE A 29 43.56 -0.98 10.98
C PHE A 29 42.66 -0.30 12.03
N ILE A 30 43.25 0.46 12.97
CA ILE A 30 42.49 1.19 13.97
C ILE A 30 41.63 2.30 13.33
N ARG A 31 42.18 3.03 12.35
CA ARG A 31 41.44 4.08 11.64
C ARG A 31 40.25 3.53 10.85
N VAL A 32 40.46 2.44 10.11
CA VAL A 32 39.40 1.78 9.33
C VAL A 32 38.32 1.22 10.26
N THR A 33 38.71 0.53 11.33
CA THR A 33 37.76 -0.02 12.32
C THR A 33 36.94 1.09 12.98
N GLY A 34 37.59 2.21 13.37
CA GLY A 34 36.91 3.37 13.92
C GLY A 34 35.92 4.01 12.92
N PHE A 35 36.33 4.18 11.66
CA PHE A 35 35.45 4.71 10.62
C PHE A 35 34.22 3.83 10.39
N VAL A 36 34.41 2.50 10.26
CA VAL A 36 33.30 1.55 10.09
C VAL A 36 32.35 1.58 11.30
N ALA A 37 32.88 1.62 12.52
CA ALA A 37 32.07 1.70 13.73
C ALA A 37 31.24 3.00 13.78
N ILE A 38 31.81 4.13 13.36
CA ILE A 38 31.08 5.41 13.26
C ILE A 38 29.95 5.32 12.24
N VAL A 39 30.22 4.80 11.04
CA VAL A 39 29.20 4.68 9.98
C VAL A 39 28.07 3.76 10.42
N LEU A 40 28.39 2.58 10.98
CA LEU A 40 27.38 1.65 11.49
C LEU A 40 26.60 2.23 12.67
N GLY A 41 27.28 2.97 13.57
CA GLY A 41 26.65 3.66 14.69
C GLY A 41 25.67 4.74 14.23
N LEU A 42 26.05 5.57 13.26
CA LEU A 42 25.17 6.59 12.67
C LEU A 42 23.96 5.96 11.97
N PHE A 43 24.17 4.87 11.23
CA PHE A 43 23.08 4.13 10.59
C PHE A 43 22.11 3.54 11.63
N ALA A 44 22.64 2.95 12.71
CA ALA A 44 21.82 2.42 13.80
C ALA A 44 21.03 3.54 14.51
N LEU A 45 21.66 4.68 14.79
CA LEU A 45 20.98 5.85 15.37
C LEU A 45 19.86 6.37 14.47
N MET A 46 20.11 6.48 13.17
CA MET A 46 19.08 6.88 12.21
C MET A 46 17.93 5.86 12.16
N SER A 47 18.25 4.57 12.22
CA SER A 47 17.24 3.50 12.23
C SER A 47 16.39 3.54 13.50
N LEU A 48 16.97 3.89 14.66
CA LEU A 48 16.23 4.12 15.91
C LEU A 48 15.39 5.41 15.88
N ALA A 49 15.82 6.41 15.11
CA ALA A 49 15.07 7.66 14.95
C ALA A 49 13.83 7.50 14.06
N VAL A 50 13.78 6.46 13.22
CA VAL A 50 12.56 6.09 12.50
C VAL A 50 11.59 5.45 13.50
N PRO A 51 10.40 6.04 13.73
CA PRO A 51 9.38 5.44 14.57
C PRO A 51 9.12 4.00 14.10
N GLN A 52 9.42 3.03 14.96
CA GLN A 52 9.15 1.62 14.70
C GLN A 52 7.64 1.41 14.82
N LEU A 53 6.89 1.84 13.81
CA LEU A 53 5.47 1.54 13.68
C LEU A 53 5.37 0.04 13.46
N ALA A 54 5.05 -0.70 14.52
CA ALA A 54 4.57 -2.06 14.37
C ALA A 54 3.44 -2.01 13.34
N SER A 55 3.50 -2.84 12.31
CA SER A 55 2.42 -3.01 11.33
C SER A 55 1.23 -3.74 11.97
N LEU A 56 0.84 -3.30 13.16
CA LEU A 56 -0.46 -3.59 13.71
C LEU A 56 -1.45 -3.19 12.61
N PRO A 57 -2.35 -4.09 12.20
CA PRO A 57 -3.41 -3.71 11.29
C PRO A 57 -4.04 -2.42 11.84
N PRO A 58 -4.35 -1.42 10.99
CA PRO A 58 -4.99 -0.20 11.44
C PRO A 58 -6.11 -0.59 12.38
N ALA A 59 -6.17 0.02 13.57
CA ALA A 59 -7.28 -0.23 14.48
C ALA A 59 -8.55 -0.07 13.64
N GLU A 60 -9.31 -1.15 13.48
CA GLU A 60 -10.55 -1.11 12.72
C GLU A 60 -11.42 -0.06 13.39
N GLU A 61 -11.48 1.14 12.80
CA GLU A 61 -12.42 2.17 13.20
C GLU A 61 -13.78 1.62 12.87
N LYS A 62 -14.37 0.93 13.84
CA LYS A 62 -15.72 0.40 13.74
C LYS A 62 -16.63 1.60 13.57
N ILE A 63 -17.09 1.80 12.34
CA ILE A 63 -18.10 2.80 12.02
C ILE A 63 -19.28 2.53 12.95
N ASP A 64 -19.59 3.50 13.82
CA ASP A 64 -20.73 3.39 14.71
C ASP A 64 -22.01 3.70 13.91
N ILE A 65 -22.51 2.69 13.20
CA ILE A 65 -23.70 2.77 12.36
C ILE A 65 -24.93 3.23 13.17
N ALA A 66 -24.95 3.02 14.49
CA ALA A 66 -26.04 3.46 15.36
C ALA A 66 -26.10 4.99 15.51
N SER A 67 -25.03 5.71 15.20
CA SER A 67 -24.97 7.18 15.25
C SER A 67 -25.51 7.86 13.98
N ILE A 68 -25.72 7.09 12.90
CA ILE A 68 -26.11 7.60 11.58
C ILE A 68 -27.61 7.92 11.57
N LYS A 69 -27.96 9.20 11.36
CA LYS A 69 -29.35 9.66 11.34
C LYS A 69 -29.80 10.16 9.98
N THR A 70 -28.86 10.60 9.16
CA THR A 70 -29.13 11.24 7.86
C THR A 70 -28.28 10.63 6.75
N PRO A 71 -28.74 10.69 5.48
CA PRO A 71 -27.92 10.30 4.33
C PRO A 71 -26.60 11.08 4.25
N THR A 72 -26.58 12.33 4.70
CA THR A 72 -25.36 13.14 4.79
C THR A 72 -24.35 12.57 5.77
N ASP A 73 -24.80 11.98 6.89
CA ASP A 73 -23.91 11.29 7.84
C ASP A 73 -23.28 10.05 7.19
N ILE A 74 -24.05 9.32 6.37
CA ILE A 74 -23.57 8.17 5.59
C ILE A 74 -22.44 8.61 4.65
N ALA A 75 -22.62 9.72 3.96
CA ALA A 75 -21.62 10.24 3.04
C ALA A 75 -20.39 10.83 3.76
N ALA A 76 -20.55 11.41 4.95
CA ALA A 76 -19.41 11.82 5.78
C ALA A 76 -18.55 10.61 6.21
N ILE A 77 -19.20 9.49 6.58
CA ILE A 77 -18.51 8.23 6.83
C ILE A 77 -17.84 7.70 5.56
N GLY A 78 -18.54 7.76 4.43
CA GLY A 78 -18.00 7.38 3.13
C GLY A 78 -16.74 8.15 2.76
N GLN A 79 -16.69 9.44 3.08
CA GLN A 79 -15.49 10.27 2.91
C GLN A 79 -14.33 9.72 3.76
N THR A 80 -14.58 9.41 5.03
CA THR A 80 -13.55 8.81 5.89
C THR A 80 -13.05 7.50 5.30
N VAL A 81 -13.96 6.58 4.93
CA VAL A 81 -13.60 5.28 4.31
C VAL A 81 -12.79 5.48 3.02
N PHE A 82 -13.17 6.44 2.19
CA PHE A 82 -12.50 6.75 0.92
C PHE A 82 -11.01 7.13 1.11
N PHE A 83 -10.70 7.91 2.16
CA PHE A 83 -9.33 8.35 2.47
C PHE A 83 -8.59 7.45 3.46
N SER A 84 -9.30 6.61 4.21
CA SER A 84 -8.74 5.63 5.15
C SER A 84 -8.85 4.22 4.57
N LYS A 85 -9.66 3.32 5.12
CA LYS A 85 -9.66 1.88 4.81
C LYS A 85 -9.73 1.57 3.31
N GLY A 86 -10.55 2.30 2.54
CA GLY A 86 -10.72 2.10 1.10
C GLY A 86 -9.53 2.56 0.25
N GLN A 87 -8.67 3.45 0.77
CA GLN A 87 -7.46 3.97 0.12
C GLN A 87 -7.69 4.42 -1.35
N CYS A 88 -8.90 4.85 -1.68
CA CYS A 88 -9.32 5.11 -3.06
C CYS A 88 -8.50 6.25 -3.68
N ALA A 89 -8.15 7.24 -2.84
CA ALA A 89 -7.32 8.39 -3.19
C ALA A 89 -5.86 8.05 -3.56
N LEU A 90 -5.37 6.84 -3.26
CA LEU A 90 -4.03 6.41 -3.72
C LEU A 90 -3.98 6.17 -5.23
N CYS A 91 -5.12 5.78 -5.80
CA CYS A 91 -5.23 5.36 -7.19
C CYS A 91 -6.03 6.35 -8.03
N HIS A 92 -7.12 6.89 -7.47
CA HIS A 92 -8.04 7.79 -8.15
C HIS A 92 -7.85 9.24 -7.75
N SER A 93 -7.88 10.13 -8.74
CA SER A 93 -7.95 11.58 -8.52
C SER A 93 -9.40 12.05 -8.39
N ILE A 94 -9.56 13.20 -7.72
CA ILE A 94 -10.79 13.99 -7.72
C ILE A 94 -10.47 15.27 -8.50
N GLY A 95 -10.65 15.21 -9.81
CA GLY A 95 -10.27 16.24 -10.77
C GLY A 95 -9.23 15.76 -11.79
N PRO A 96 -9.02 16.55 -12.85
CA PRO A 96 -8.13 16.19 -13.93
C PRO A 96 -6.68 16.07 -13.43
N SER A 97 -6.04 14.96 -13.80
CA SER A 97 -4.63 14.70 -13.56
C SER A 97 -3.97 14.22 -14.86
N GLU A 98 -2.91 14.91 -15.27
CA GLU A 98 -2.14 14.60 -16.49
C GLU A 98 -1.45 13.23 -16.42
N SER A 99 -1.20 12.72 -15.20
CA SER A 99 -0.53 11.43 -14.96
C SER A 99 -1.47 10.38 -14.34
N ALA A 100 -2.79 10.55 -14.47
CA ALA A 100 -3.74 9.64 -13.81
C ALA A 100 -3.52 8.19 -14.26
N ARG A 101 -3.22 7.33 -13.28
CA ARG A 101 -3.11 5.87 -13.45
C ARG A 101 -4.46 5.19 -13.53
N CYS A 102 -5.50 5.85 -13.03
CA CYS A 102 -6.87 5.37 -12.97
C CYS A 102 -7.83 6.48 -13.45
N PRO A 103 -9.10 6.14 -13.74
CA PRO A 103 -10.11 7.13 -14.11
C PRO A 103 -10.33 8.21 -13.04
N ASP A 104 -10.65 9.44 -13.47
CA ASP A 104 -11.04 10.54 -12.59
C ASP A 104 -12.44 10.30 -12.00
N LEU A 105 -12.60 10.48 -10.69
CA LEU A 105 -13.87 10.31 -9.97
C LEU A 105 -14.69 11.59 -9.86
N LYS A 106 -14.22 12.72 -10.40
CA LYS A 106 -14.98 13.97 -10.37
C LYS A 106 -16.33 13.83 -11.08
N GLY A 107 -17.41 14.04 -10.32
CA GLY A 107 -18.78 13.98 -10.82
C GLY A 107 -19.29 12.56 -11.10
N ILE A 108 -18.57 11.51 -10.68
CA ILE A 108 -18.93 10.12 -11.00
C ILE A 108 -20.26 9.70 -10.37
N GLY A 109 -20.57 10.23 -9.19
CA GLY A 109 -21.82 9.95 -8.48
C GLY A 109 -23.07 10.53 -9.14
N ALA A 110 -22.92 11.50 -10.04
CA ALA A 110 -24.01 12.03 -10.86
C ALA A 110 -24.12 11.31 -12.23
N LYS A 111 -23.06 10.60 -12.65
CA LYS A 111 -23.00 9.92 -13.96
C LYS A 111 -23.49 8.48 -13.92
N LEU A 112 -23.29 7.81 -12.79
CA LEU A 112 -23.52 6.37 -12.64
C LEU A 112 -24.59 6.11 -11.58
N SER A 113 -25.41 5.07 -11.81
CA SER A 113 -26.40 4.64 -10.83
C SER A 113 -25.73 4.04 -9.59
N LYS A 114 -26.47 3.99 -8.48
CA LYS A 114 -26.04 3.32 -7.24
C LYS A 114 -25.56 1.89 -7.52
N ASP A 115 -26.35 1.12 -8.26
CA ASP A 115 -26.08 -0.28 -8.54
C ASP A 115 -24.84 -0.46 -9.43
N PHE A 116 -24.65 0.43 -10.40
CA PHE A 116 -23.46 0.42 -11.24
C PHE A 116 -22.20 0.76 -10.44
N LEU A 117 -22.28 1.74 -9.53
CA LEU A 117 -21.16 2.07 -8.64
C LEU A 117 -20.85 0.91 -7.69
N TYR A 118 -21.89 0.22 -7.18
CA TYR A 118 -21.73 -0.95 -6.34
C TYR A 118 -21.05 -2.10 -7.10
N GLU A 119 -21.51 -2.43 -8.31
CA GLU A 119 -20.89 -3.43 -9.16
C GLU A 119 -19.44 -3.06 -9.51
N SER A 120 -19.17 -1.79 -9.85
CA SER A 120 -17.81 -1.31 -10.14
C SER A 120 -16.86 -1.50 -8.96
N LEU A 121 -17.37 -1.52 -7.73
CA LEU A 121 -16.60 -1.69 -6.51
C LEU A 121 -16.39 -3.19 -6.17
N THR A 122 -17.41 -4.02 -6.35
CA THR A 122 -17.37 -5.46 -5.98
C THR A 122 -16.90 -6.38 -7.12
N ASP A 123 -17.12 -5.98 -8.36
CA ASP A 123 -16.67 -6.65 -9.58
C ASP A 123 -16.19 -5.63 -10.64
N PRO A 124 -15.02 -4.99 -10.42
CA PRO A 124 -14.48 -3.98 -11.33
C PRO A 124 -14.13 -4.51 -12.73
N GLN A 125 -14.16 -5.83 -12.96
CA GLN A 125 -13.90 -6.42 -14.27
C GLN A 125 -15.17 -6.64 -15.09
N ALA A 126 -16.36 -6.52 -14.49
CA ALA A 126 -17.64 -6.56 -15.20
C ALA A 126 -17.75 -5.43 -16.24
N PHE A 127 -17.22 -4.25 -15.90
CA PHE A 127 -17.14 -3.12 -16.82
C PHE A 127 -15.86 -2.30 -16.59
N VAL A 128 -14.98 -2.27 -17.60
CA VAL A 128 -13.72 -1.51 -17.55
C VAL A 128 -13.85 -0.23 -18.36
N TYR A 129 -13.78 0.92 -17.66
CA TYR A 129 -13.77 2.23 -18.31
C TYR A 129 -12.42 2.48 -19.01
N GLN A 130 -12.48 2.85 -20.29
CA GLN A 130 -11.28 3.12 -21.10
C GLN A 130 -10.79 4.56 -20.95
N ASP A 131 -9.50 4.77 -21.18
CA ASP A 131 -8.84 6.06 -21.21
C ASP A 131 -9.00 6.73 -22.59
N TYR A 132 -9.73 7.84 -22.58
CA TYR A 132 -10.03 8.65 -23.76
C TYR A 132 -9.13 9.90 -23.89
N ARG A 133 -8.20 10.13 -22.95
CA ARG A 133 -7.43 11.40 -22.88
C ARG A 133 -6.43 11.58 -24.02
N HIS A 134 -5.95 10.48 -24.60
CA HIS A 134 -4.82 10.50 -25.55
C HIS A 134 -5.21 10.67 -27.02
N GLY A 135 -6.50 10.84 -27.33
CA GLY A 135 -7.00 10.88 -28.70
C GLY A 135 -6.84 9.54 -29.44
N GLY A 136 -7.65 9.33 -30.47
CA GLY A 136 -7.64 8.07 -31.24
C GLY A 136 -8.39 6.94 -30.54
N VAL A 137 -7.94 5.70 -30.72
CA VAL A 137 -8.58 4.52 -30.14
C VAL A 137 -8.39 4.54 -28.62
N PRO A 138 -9.47 4.42 -27.83
CA PRO A 138 -9.34 4.45 -26.37
C PRO A 138 -8.55 3.23 -25.88
N LYS A 139 -7.82 3.42 -24.77
CA LYS A 139 -6.90 2.41 -24.23
C LYS A 139 -7.31 2.04 -22.82
N GLU A 140 -6.82 0.92 -22.30
CA GLU A 140 -7.00 0.62 -20.88
C GLU A 140 -6.09 1.50 -20.02
N TYR A 141 -6.54 1.79 -18.80
CA TYR A 141 -5.71 2.41 -17.78
C TYR A 141 -4.62 1.42 -17.33
N PRO A 142 -3.41 1.90 -16.97
CA PRO A 142 -2.30 1.03 -16.58
C PRO A 142 -2.53 0.29 -15.25
N ALA A 143 -3.48 0.75 -14.43
CA ALA A 143 -3.83 0.12 -13.16
C ALA A 143 -5.16 -0.64 -13.27
N THR A 144 -5.19 -1.86 -12.72
CA THR A 144 -6.41 -2.66 -12.58
C THR A 144 -6.96 -2.48 -11.18
N MET A 145 -8.25 -2.16 -11.08
CA MET A 145 -8.92 -2.01 -9.79
C MET A 145 -9.17 -3.39 -9.16
N PRO A 146 -8.79 -3.62 -7.89
CA PRO A 146 -9.15 -4.85 -7.17
C PRO A 146 -10.62 -4.80 -6.73
N ALA A 147 -11.22 -5.96 -6.52
CA ALA A 147 -12.51 -6.03 -5.83
C ALA A 147 -12.35 -5.55 -4.38
N ILE A 148 -13.06 -4.50 -4.00
CA ILE A 148 -12.82 -3.80 -2.74
C ILE A 148 -13.48 -4.47 -1.53
N ASP A 149 -14.41 -5.40 -1.77
CA ASP A 149 -15.18 -6.14 -0.75
C ASP A 149 -14.42 -7.33 -0.14
N ARG A 150 -13.22 -7.61 -0.64
CA ARG A 150 -12.36 -8.73 -0.20
C ARG A 150 -10.91 -8.26 -0.03
N ASP A 151 -10.07 -9.15 0.48
CA ASP A 151 -8.65 -8.87 0.67
C ASP A 151 -7.99 -8.37 -0.62
N PRO A 152 -7.12 -7.34 -0.56
CA PRO A 152 -6.47 -6.79 0.64
C PRO A 152 -7.21 -5.62 1.33
N ILE A 153 -8.35 -5.15 0.81
CA ILE A 153 -9.05 -3.96 1.34
C ILE A 153 -10.18 -4.36 2.30
N GLY A 154 -11.02 -5.31 1.90
CA GLY A 154 -12.05 -5.90 2.76
C GLY A 154 -13.09 -4.91 3.28
N LEU A 155 -13.67 -4.06 2.42
CA LEU A 155 -14.80 -3.21 2.79
C LEU A 155 -16.06 -4.05 2.98
N SER A 156 -16.76 -3.82 4.09
CA SER A 156 -18.12 -4.32 4.33
C SER A 156 -19.10 -3.64 3.38
N LYS A 157 -20.25 -4.28 3.15
CA LYS A 157 -21.32 -3.71 2.33
C LYS A 157 -21.76 -2.31 2.78
N SER A 158 -21.85 -2.08 4.10
CA SER A 158 -22.14 -0.76 4.66
C SER A 158 -21.08 0.29 4.32
N GLU A 159 -19.79 -0.10 4.32
CA GLU A 159 -18.69 0.77 3.91
C GLU A 159 -18.71 1.08 2.41
N VAL A 160 -19.03 0.09 1.57
CA VAL A 160 -19.22 0.27 0.12
C VAL A 160 -20.34 1.27 -0.14
N LEU A 161 -21.50 1.08 0.50
CA LEU A 161 -22.65 1.99 0.39
C LEU A 161 -22.32 3.39 0.89
N ALA A 162 -21.55 3.50 1.98
CA ALA A 162 -21.09 4.79 2.48
C ALA A 162 -20.22 5.53 1.45
N VAL A 163 -19.25 4.83 0.83
CA VAL A 163 -18.43 5.40 -0.24
C VAL A 163 -19.28 5.85 -1.43
N ILE A 164 -20.30 5.09 -1.83
CA ILE A 164 -21.23 5.49 -2.90
C ILE A 164 -21.99 6.78 -2.52
N ALA A 165 -22.48 6.87 -1.28
CA ALA A 165 -23.14 8.07 -0.78
C ALA A 165 -22.21 9.29 -0.84
N PHE A 166 -20.94 9.12 -0.49
CA PHE A 166 -19.91 10.16 -0.61
C PHE A 166 -19.69 10.59 -2.07
N LEU A 167 -19.57 9.65 -3.00
CA LEU A 167 -19.39 9.95 -4.43
C LEU A 167 -20.59 10.73 -4.99
N GLN A 168 -21.81 10.39 -4.58
CA GLN A 168 -23.04 11.10 -4.94
C GLN A 168 -23.05 12.52 -4.36
N GLN A 169 -22.78 12.66 -3.06
CA GLN A 169 -22.74 13.97 -2.40
C GLN A 169 -21.68 14.90 -3.03
N MET A 170 -20.48 14.39 -3.27
CA MET A 170 -19.40 15.15 -3.91
C MET A 170 -19.74 15.57 -5.36
N SER A 171 -20.62 14.81 -6.01
CA SER A 171 -21.09 15.11 -7.37
C SER A 171 -22.30 16.04 -7.42
N GLY A 172 -22.85 16.44 -6.26
CA GLY A 172 -24.03 17.28 -6.15
C GLY A 172 -25.37 16.56 -6.42
N GLU A 173 -25.36 15.22 -6.44
CA GLU A 173 -26.55 14.39 -6.67
C GLU A 173 -27.20 14.03 -5.32
N PRO A 174 -28.55 13.92 -5.23
CA PRO A 174 -29.21 13.34 -4.07
C PRO A 174 -28.63 11.97 -3.71
N ILE A 175 -28.33 11.80 -2.42
CA ILE A 175 -27.82 10.54 -1.88
C ILE A 175 -28.93 9.49 -1.97
N SER A 176 -28.67 8.43 -2.74
CA SER A 176 -29.62 7.32 -2.98
C SER A 176 -29.57 6.22 -1.93
N VAL A 177 -28.56 6.25 -1.06
CA VAL A 177 -28.36 5.27 0.03
C VAL A 177 -29.17 5.69 1.24
N THR A 178 -29.96 4.76 1.77
CA THR A 178 -30.78 4.98 2.96
C THR A 178 -30.22 4.27 4.18
N THR A 179 -30.55 4.75 5.38
CA THR A 179 -30.06 4.17 6.65
C THR A 179 -30.50 2.72 6.86
N SER A 180 -31.63 2.31 6.27
CA SER A 180 -32.12 0.92 6.31
C SER A 180 -31.31 -0.06 5.49
N GLU A 181 -30.49 0.41 4.55
CA GLU A 181 -29.62 -0.43 3.72
C GLU A 181 -28.28 -0.75 4.41
N LEU A 182 -27.98 -0.05 5.51
CA LEU A 182 -26.76 -0.26 6.29
C LEU A 182 -26.95 -1.46 7.22
N GLU A 183 -26.10 -2.47 7.04
CA GLU A 183 -26.06 -3.64 7.90
C GLU A 183 -25.31 -3.29 9.19
N VAL A 184 -25.96 -3.48 10.34
CA VAL A 184 -25.33 -3.34 11.66
C VAL A 184 -24.36 -4.51 11.87
N PRO A 185 -23.09 -4.26 12.28
CA PRO A 185 -22.14 -5.34 12.52
C PRO A 185 -22.67 -6.26 13.63
N GLY A 186 -23.02 -7.51 13.28
CA GLY A 186 -23.56 -8.50 14.22
C GLY A 186 -24.91 -9.11 13.85
N GLN A 187 -25.62 -8.60 12.83
CA GLN A 187 -26.72 -9.35 12.21
C GLN A 187 -26.19 -10.10 11.00
N ALA A 188 -25.81 -11.36 11.20
CA ALA A 188 -25.59 -12.29 10.11
C ALA A 188 -26.86 -12.36 9.26
N SER A 189 -26.75 -11.99 7.98
CA SER A 189 -27.78 -12.24 6.99
C SER A 189 -28.07 -13.74 6.95
N THR A 190 -29.26 -14.12 7.41
CA THR A 190 -29.77 -15.49 7.33
C THR A 190 -30.32 -15.72 5.93
N ALA A 191 -29.44 -15.82 4.95
CA ALA A 191 -29.75 -16.45 3.67
C ALA A 191 -29.15 -17.87 3.67
N PRO A 192 -29.95 -18.93 3.43
CA PRO A 192 -29.46 -20.30 3.49
C PRO A 192 -28.50 -20.54 2.33
N ALA A 193 -27.22 -20.71 2.65
CA ALA A 193 -26.24 -21.29 1.74
C ALA A 193 -26.66 -22.73 1.46
N THR A 194 -27.25 -22.97 0.28
CA THR A 194 -27.34 -24.31 -0.27
C THR A 194 -25.92 -24.74 -0.61
N ALA A 195 -25.42 -25.71 0.16
CA ALA A 195 -24.16 -26.37 -0.10
C ALA A 195 -24.24 -27.10 -1.44
N ALA A 196 -23.56 -26.57 -2.45
CA ALA A 196 -23.26 -27.33 -3.66
C ALA A 196 -22.02 -28.19 -3.37
N GLU A 197 -22.25 -29.49 -3.37
CA GLU A 197 -21.28 -30.56 -3.20
C GLU A 197 -20.10 -30.41 -4.18
N SER A 198 -18.88 -30.44 -3.65
CA SER A 198 -17.65 -30.48 -4.44
C SER A 198 -17.35 -31.92 -4.87
N ALA A 199 -17.51 -32.21 -6.15
CA ALA A 199 -17.02 -33.46 -6.75
C ALA A 199 -15.51 -33.34 -7.06
N PRO A 200 -14.68 -34.36 -6.79
CA PRO A 200 -13.26 -34.31 -7.08
C PRO A 200 -13.00 -34.55 -8.57
N LEU A 201 -12.19 -33.67 -9.17
CA LEU A 201 -11.63 -33.82 -10.52
C LEU A 201 -10.66 -35.00 -10.55
N ALA A 202 -11.03 -36.05 -11.29
CA ALA A 202 -10.14 -37.15 -11.64
C ALA A 202 -9.07 -36.68 -12.63
N MET A 203 -7.81 -37.00 -12.34
CA MET A 203 -6.67 -36.72 -13.22
C MET A 203 -6.72 -37.60 -14.47
N ALA A 204 -6.78 -36.99 -15.65
CA ALA A 204 -6.64 -37.69 -16.92
C ALA A 204 -5.15 -37.96 -17.20
N GLN A 205 -4.82 -39.24 -17.38
CA GLN A 205 -3.51 -39.72 -17.82
C GLN A 205 -3.29 -39.39 -19.29
N ALA A 206 -2.06 -38.97 -19.61
CA ALA A 206 -1.57 -38.77 -20.97
C ALA A 206 -1.35 -40.11 -21.69
N HIS A 207 -1.78 -40.17 -22.94
CA HIS A 207 -1.31 -41.13 -23.96
C HIS A 207 -0.64 -40.34 -25.08
#